data_AF-A0A3D2NK90-F1
#
_entry.id   AF-A0A3D2NK90-F1
#
_cell.length_a   1.000
_cell.length_b   1.000
_cell.length_c   1.000
_cell.angle_alpha   90.00
_cell.angle_beta   90.00
_cell.angle_gamma   90.00
#
_symmetry.space_group_name_H-M   'P 1'
#
loop_
_entity.id
_entity.type
_entity.pdbx_description
1 polymer ?
#
loop_
_entity_poly.entity_id
_entity_poly.type
_entity_poly.pdbx_seq_one_letter_code
_entity_poly.pdbx_strand_id
1 'polypeptide(L)'
;MKTSLIPFLQRIEGWRLWLLTVIVCTVFAVIVVSALSLLLRGEIQAVSLLIALIAGVLIAAPAAAIFTFLLNTLTKFREQTLRDSVQRAESRLGMALEATNLLFWEFDLISGKLSYDDKMLSLLNMDEADAPHNLQSWLERVHPDDIPVFMKHFQAALSAQGDSHFDFAYRIAQRSQSWGWLHSSGRVIRRNAAGVAELAVGTTLDITARKLAETELREAKERFELIFNSSPNVMLISRLPDGRITHVNDAFTRDSGYSKAEAIGNTTLGLNLWTTRADREKMTQQLQTTGSCKDLEVEFQVKDGSRGIGLLSAVITNLDGIPHIVSTLQDITEKKKFDSLVWNQANYDSLTGLPNRRMFGDRLAQDLKKAHRADLQLALLFIDLDHFKEVNDTLGHDMGDMLLVEAARRITSCVRESDTVARLGGDEFTVILAELEETLSVERVAENLIQILTLPYPLGSEVAYISASIGITLYPDDATDMKDLIQNADQAMYVSKHFGRNRYSYFTPATQ
;
A
#
# COMPACT_ATOMS: atom_id res chain seq x y z
N MET A 1 -53.75 -42.76 -12.55
CA MET A 1 -55.12 -43.25 -12.85
C MET A 1 -56.13 -42.09 -12.81
N LYS A 2 -56.03 -41.12 -13.73
CA LYS A 2 -57.03 -40.05 -13.97
C LYS A 2 -56.93 -39.61 -15.43
N THR A 3 -57.06 -40.58 -16.34
CA THR A 3 -57.08 -40.38 -17.78
C THR A 3 -58.28 -41.18 -18.28
N SER A 4 -59.47 -40.57 -18.29
CA SER A 4 -60.59 -41.03 -19.13
C SER A 4 -61.90 -40.23 -19.00
N LEU A 5 -62.08 -39.30 -18.05
CA LEU A 5 -63.41 -38.66 -17.93
C LEU A 5 -63.71 -37.58 -18.99
N ILE A 6 -62.71 -36.87 -19.52
CA ILE A 6 -62.92 -35.74 -20.44
C ILE A 6 -63.45 -36.17 -21.82
N PRO A 7 -62.85 -37.16 -22.52
CA PRO A 7 -63.41 -37.61 -23.80
C PRO A 7 -64.74 -38.34 -23.62
N PHE A 8 -64.97 -38.96 -22.45
CA PHE A 8 -66.25 -39.60 -22.13
C PHE A 8 -67.37 -38.56 -21.92
N LEU A 9 -67.10 -37.47 -21.21
CA LEU A 9 -68.05 -36.36 -21.02
C LEU A 9 -68.34 -35.60 -22.33
N GLN A 10 -67.34 -35.38 -23.19
CA GLN A 10 -67.56 -34.79 -24.53
C GLN A 10 -68.38 -35.72 -25.44
N ARG A 11 -68.21 -37.04 -25.33
CA ARG A 11 -69.04 -38.02 -26.05
C ARG A 11 -70.47 -38.07 -25.51
N ILE A 12 -70.67 -37.77 -24.23
CA ILE A 12 -72.00 -37.63 -23.58
C ILE A 12 -72.75 -36.38 -24.08
N GLU A 13 -72.08 -35.29 -24.45
CA GLU A 13 -72.75 -34.11 -25.02
C GLU A 13 -73.09 -34.30 -26.51
N GLY A 14 -72.25 -35.00 -27.26
CA GLY A 14 -72.46 -35.25 -28.69
C GLY A 14 -73.72 -36.07 -29.01
N TRP A 15 -74.03 -37.11 -28.22
CA TRP A 15 -75.25 -37.89 -28.48
C TRP A 15 -76.52 -37.12 -28.15
N ARG A 16 -76.49 -36.18 -27.20
CA ARG A 16 -77.63 -35.31 -26.89
C ARG A 16 -77.94 -34.37 -28.06
N LEU A 17 -76.91 -33.78 -28.68
CA LEU A 17 -77.09 -32.98 -29.89
C LEU A 17 -77.62 -33.83 -31.05
N TRP A 18 -77.10 -35.04 -31.22
CA TRP A 18 -77.57 -35.97 -32.25
C TRP A 18 -79.03 -36.39 -32.02
N LEU A 19 -79.40 -36.73 -30.79
CA LEU A 19 -80.77 -37.10 -30.41
C LEU A 19 -81.74 -35.93 -30.60
N LEU A 20 -81.35 -34.72 -30.23
CA LEU A 20 -82.15 -33.51 -30.44
C LEU A 20 -82.37 -33.26 -31.94
N THR A 21 -81.34 -33.46 -32.76
CA THR A 21 -81.44 -33.34 -34.22
C THR A 21 -82.38 -34.38 -34.81
N VAL A 22 -82.29 -35.64 -34.35
CA VAL A 22 -83.20 -36.72 -34.77
C VAL A 22 -84.65 -36.43 -34.37
N ILE A 23 -84.89 -35.95 -33.14
CA ILE A 23 -86.24 -35.57 -32.68
C ILE A 23 -86.79 -34.43 -33.52
N VAL A 24 -86.00 -33.38 -33.78
CA VAL A 24 -86.41 -32.24 -34.62
C VAL A 24 -86.72 -32.69 -36.05
N CYS A 25 -85.87 -33.53 -36.66
CA CYS A 25 -86.12 -34.09 -37.99
C CYS A 25 -87.38 -34.97 -38.04
N THR A 26 -87.65 -35.74 -36.98
CA THR A 26 -88.82 -36.63 -36.92
C THR A 26 -90.10 -35.84 -36.73
N VAL A 27 -90.12 -34.86 -35.82
CA VAL A 27 -91.25 -33.93 -35.63
C VAL A 27 -91.52 -33.16 -36.93
N PHE A 28 -90.46 -32.71 -37.62
CA PHE A 28 -90.58 -32.05 -38.91
C PHE A 28 -91.18 -32.96 -39.98
N ALA A 29 -90.72 -34.20 -40.09
CA ALA A 29 -91.27 -35.18 -41.03
C ALA A 29 -92.76 -35.44 -40.77
N VAL A 30 -93.18 -35.58 -39.51
CA VAL A 30 -94.60 -35.76 -39.13
C VAL A 30 -95.45 -34.55 -39.50
N ILE A 31 -94.94 -33.33 -39.29
CA ILE A 31 -95.65 -32.10 -39.65
C ILE A 31 -95.77 -31.95 -41.17
N VAL A 32 -94.70 -32.27 -41.92
CA VAL A 32 -94.71 -32.23 -43.40
C VAL A 32 -95.73 -33.22 -43.95
N VAL A 33 -95.75 -34.46 -43.46
CA VAL A 33 -96.71 -35.49 -43.89
C VAL A 33 -98.15 -35.10 -43.54
N SER A 34 -98.39 -34.59 -42.32
CA SER A 34 -99.71 -34.14 -41.89
C SER A 34 -100.22 -32.97 -42.73
N ALA A 35 -99.35 -32.01 -43.06
CA ALA A 35 -99.70 -30.88 -43.89
C ALA A 35 -99.92 -31.27 -45.36
N LEU A 36 -99.14 -32.21 -45.91
CA LEU A 36 -99.36 -32.76 -47.26
C LEU A 36 -100.75 -33.42 -47.35
N SER A 37 -101.17 -34.12 -46.29
CA SER A 37 -102.48 -34.77 -46.20
C SER A 37 -103.65 -33.76 -46.18
N LEU A 38 -103.45 -32.58 -45.59
CA LEU A 38 -104.41 -31.47 -45.58
C LEU A 38 -104.44 -30.72 -46.92
N LEU A 39 -103.29 -30.62 -47.59
CA LEU A 39 -103.15 -30.01 -48.92
C LEU A 39 -103.93 -30.79 -49.99
N LEU A 40 -103.91 -32.13 -49.89
CA LEU A 40 -104.73 -33.03 -50.72
C LEU A 40 -106.24 -32.85 -50.48
N ARG A 41 -106.66 -32.23 -49.37
CA ARG A 41 -108.08 -31.94 -49.05
C ARG A 41 -108.54 -30.55 -49.51
N GLY A 42 -107.67 -29.74 -50.12
CA GLY A 42 -108.04 -28.48 -50.76
C GLY A 42 -108.19 -27.26 -49.82
N GLU A 43 -107.71 -27.33 -48.58
CA GLU A 43 -107.76 -26.20 -47.64
C GLU A 43 -106.57 -25.25 -47.81
N ILE A 44 -106.83 -24.06 -48.36
CA ILE A 44 -105.81 -23.04 -48.67
C ILE A 44 -105.08 -22.54 -47.39
N GLN A 45 -105.75 -22.53 -46.23
CA GLN A 45 -105.14 -22.10 -44.96
C GLN A 45 -104.00 -23.05 -44.50
N ALA A 46 -104.07 -24.35 -44.79
CA ALA A 46 -103.03 -25.33 -44.42
C ALA A 46 -101.71 -25.11 -45.17
N VAL A 47 -101.76 -24.58 -46.40
CA VAL A 47 -100.58 -24.26 -47.21
C VAL A 47 -99.74 -23.16 -46.55
N SER A 48 -100.40 -22.12 -46.03
CA SER A 48 -99.72 -20.99 -45.38
C SER A 48 -99.01 -21.40 -44.08
N LEU A 49 -99.63 -22.30 -43.30
CA LEU A 49 -99.06 -22.83 -42.06
C LEU A 49 -97.85 -23.73 -42.33
N LEU A 50 -97.92 -24.56 -43.38
CA LEU A 50 -96.82 -25.42 -43.82
C LEU A 50 -95.61 -24.59 -44.28
N ILE A 51 -95.85 -23.56 -45.11
CA ILE A 51 -94.80 -22.65 -45.57
C ILE A 51 -94.15 -21.93 -44.39
N ALA A 52 -94.94 -21.43 -43.43
CA ALA A 52 -94.40 -20.75 -42.24
C ALA A 52 -93.56 -21.69 -41.35
N LEU A 53 -93.95 -22.95 -41.21
CA LEU A 53 -93.25 -23.92 -40.36
C LEU A 53 -91.98 -24.47 -41.03
N ILE A 54 -92.03 -24.71 -42.35
CA ILE A 54 -90.84 -25.01 -43.16
C ILE A 54 -89.86 -23.84 -43.10
N ALA A 55 -90.32 -22.60 -43.27
CA ALA A 55 -89.49 -21.40 -43.17
C ALA A 55 -88.88 -21.26 -41.76
N GLY A 56 -89.65 -21.51 -40.71
CA GLY A 56 -89.16 -21.47 -39.32
C GLY A 56 -88.03 -22.46 -39.04
N VAL A 57 -88.14 -23.70 -39.52
CA VAL A 57 -87.09 -24.72 -39.37
C VAL A 57 -85.87 -24.42 -40.26
N LEU A 58 -86.09 -23.95 -41.49
CA LEU A 58 -85.02 -23.51 -42.39
C LEU A 58 -84.21 -22.34 -41.82
N ILE A 59 -84.78 -21.53 -40.94
CA ILE A 59 -84.08 -20.44 -40.25
C ILE A 59 -83.45 -20.92 -38.93
N ALA A 60 -84.17 -21.72 -38.13
CA ALA A 60 -83.73 -22.14 -36.80
C ALA A 60 -82.53 -23.11 -36.83
N ALA A 61 -82.50 -24.05 -37.78
CA ALA A 61 -81.41 -25.02 -37.89
C ALA A 61 -80.04 -24.36 -38.20
N PRO A 62 -79.90 -23.49 -39.21
CA PRO A 62 -78.65 -22.77 -39.43
C PRO A 62 -78.32 -21.80 -38.28
N ALA A 63 -79.31 -21.18 -37.64
CA ALA A 63 -79.06 -20.34 -36.47
C ALA A 63 -78.46 -21.12 -35.28
N ALA A 64 -78.96 -22.32 -34.99
CA ALA A 64 -78.42 -23.20 -33.95
C ALA A 64 -77.02 -23.73 -34.31
N ALA A 65 -76.78 -24.05 -35.58
CA ALA A 65 -75.45 -24.47 -36.06
C ALA A 65 -74.43 -23.32 -35.96
N ILE A 66 -74.80 -22.10 -36.34
CA ILE A 66 -73.98 -20.89 -36.21
C ILE A 66 -73.70 -20.59 -34.73
N PHE A 67 -74.70 -20.69 -33.86
CA PHE A 67 -74.53 -20.47 -32.42
C PHE A 67 -73.57 -21.50 -31.79
N THR A 68 -73.72 -22.78 -32.13
CA THR A 68 -72.82 -23.84 -31.65
C THR A 68 -71.40 -23.67 -32.19
N PHE A 69 -71.27 -23.29 -33.47
CA PHE A 69 -69.98 -22.97 -34.09
C PHE A 69 -69.31 -21.77 -33.40
N LEU A 70 -70.05 -20.71 -33.12
CA LEU A 70 -69.58 -19.53 -32.38
C LEU A 70 -69.14 -19.89 -30.97
N LEU A 71 -69.93 -20.65 -30.21
CA LEU A 71 -69.56 -21.11 -28.88
C LEU A 71 -68.27 -21.94 -28.90
N ASN A 72 -68.15 -22.88 -29.84
CA ASN A 72 -66.96 -23.72 -29.96
C ASN A 72 -65.73 -22.93 -30.44
N THR A 73 -65.93 -21.87 -31.21
CA THR A 73 -64.87 -20.96 -31.65
C THR A 73 -64.39 -20.08 -30.50
N LEU A 74 -65.32 -19.56 -29.68
CA LEU A 74 -65.00 -18.76 -28.50
C LEU A 74 -64.29 -19.58 -27.41
N THR A 75 -64.70 -20.82 -27.18
CA THR A 75 -64.01 -21.71 -26.23
C THR A 75 -62.60 -22.03 -26.70
N LYS A 76 -62.41 -22.40 -27.97
CA LYS A 76 -61.07 -22.62 -28.54
C LYS A 76 -60.19 -21.38 -28.49
N PHE A 77 -60.74 -20.22 -28.82
CA PHE A 77 -60.00 -18.95 -28.75
C PHE A 77 -59.58 -18.62 -27.32
N ARG A 78 -60.46 -18.86 -26.33
CA ARG A 78 -60.15 -18.66 -24.91
C ARG A 78 -59.08 -19.63 -24.42
N GLU A 79 -59.17 -20.91 -24.79
CA GLU A 79 -58.15 -21.91 -24.44
C GLU A 79 -56.79 -21.54 -25.05
N GLN A 80 -56.77 -21.10 -26.30
CA GLN A 80 -55.54 -20.71 -26.98
C GLN A 80 -54.94 -19.43 -26.37
N THR A 81 -55.77 -18.41 -26.09
CA THR A 81 -55.32 -17.19 -25.41
C THR A 81 -54.73 -17.50 -24.02
N LEU A 82 -55.36 -18.42 -23.29
CA LEU A 82 -54.88 -18.85 -21.98
C LEU A 82 -53.53 -19.56 -22.10
N ARG A 83 -53.39 -20.51 -23.04
CA ARG A 83 -52.11 -21.18 -23.32
C ARG A 83 -51.01 -20.20 -23.68
N ASP A 84 -51.30 -19.28 -24.60
CA ASP A 84 -50.33 -18.26 -25.02
C ASP A 84 -49.95 -17.32 -23.87
N SER A 85 -50.88 -17.04 -22.94
CA SER A 85 -50.61 -16.22 -21.76
C SER A 85 -49.74 -16.94 -20.73
N VAL A 86 -49.99 -18.23 -20.50
CA VAL A 86 -49.17 -19.08 -19.61
C VAL A 86 -47.78 -19.23 -20.20
N GLN A 87 -47.66 -19.57 -21.48
CA GLN A 87 -46.38 -19.74 -22.15
C GLN A 87 -45.57 -18.42 -22.18
N ARG A 88 -46.23 -17.27 -22.37
CA ARG A 88 -45.57 -15.96 -22.25
C ARG A 88 -45.13 -15.64 -20.82
N ALA A 89 -45.91 -16.01 -19.81
CA ALA A 89 -45.53 -15.84 -18.42
C ALA A 89 -44.34 -16.75 -18.04
N GLU A 90 -44.37 -18.02 -18.43
CA GLU A 90 -43.28 -18.98 -18.24
C GLU A 90 -42.00 -18.52 -18.94
N SER A 91 -42.08 -18.09 -20.20
CA SER A 91 -40.92 -17.59 -20.93
C SER A 91 -40.33 -16.33 -20.29
N ARG A 92 -41.18 -15.39 -19.81
CA ARG A 92 -40.71 -14.21 -19.07
C ARG A 92 -40.06 -14.55 -17.74
N LEU A 93 -40.64 -15.50 -16.99
CA LEU A 93 -40.06 -15.99 -15.74
C LEU A 93 -38.72 -16.70 -16.01
N GLY A 94 -38.65 -17.55 -17.03
CA GLY A 94 -37.40 -18.19 -17.46
C GLY A 94 -36.32 -17.16 -17.79
N MET A 95 -36.62 -16.17 -18.64
CA MET A 95 -35.66 -15.11 -18.98
C MET A 95 -35.23 -14.28 -17.76
N ALA A 96 -36.15 -13.96 -16.84
CA ALA A 96 -35.83 -13.23 -15.62
C ALA A 96 -34.90 -14.05 -14.70
N LEU A 97 -35.17 -15.34 -14.53
CA LEU A 97 -34.34 -16.25 -13.73
C LEU A 97 -32.94 -16.39 -14.36
N GLU A 98 -32.86 -16.58 -15.67
CA GLU A 98 -31.57 -16.67 -16.38
C GLU A 98 -30.74 -15.40 -16.28
N ALA A 99 -31.36 -14.22 -16.38
CA ALA A 99 -30.66 -12.94 -16.25
C ALA A 99 -30.08 -12.71 -14.83
N THR A 100 -30.71 -13.29 -13.80
CA THR A 100 -30.27 -13.14 -12.41
C THR A 100 -29.25 -14.20 -11.95
N ASN A 101 -29.01 -15.23 -12.77
CA ASN A 101 -28.16 -16.38 -12.44
C ASN A 101 -28.51 -17.02 -11.08
N LEU A 102 -29.78 -16.95 -10.69
CA LEU A 102 -30.31 -17.57 -9.48
C LEU A 102 -30.66 -19.04 -9.77
N LEU A 103 -30.26 -19.91 -8.86
CA LEU A 103 -30.58 -21.33 -8.89
C LEU A 103 -31.77 -21.59 -7.99
N PHE A 104 -32.84 -22.16 -8.51
CA PHE A 104 -34.01 -22.51 -7.73
C PHE A 104 -33.84 -23.87 -7.04
N TRP A 105 -34.44 -23.99 -5.86
CA TRP A 105 -34.54 -25.25 -5.16
C TRP A 105 -35.86 -25.39 -4.41
N GLU A 106 -36.29 -26.63 -4.26
CA GLU A 106 -37.46 -27.06 -3.50
C GLU A 106 -37.05 -28.14 -2.51
N PHE A 107 -37.53 -28.04 -1.29
CA PHE A 107 -37.31 -29.04 -0.25
C PHE A 107 -38.64 -29.50 0.34
N ASP A 108 -39.01 -30.73 -0.02
CA ASP A 108 -40.13 -31.44 0.57
C ASP A 108 -39.71 -31.99 1.93
N LEU A 109 -40.25 -31.39 2.98
CA LEU A 109 -39.93 -31.68 4.37
C LEU A 109 -40.62 -32.96 4.88
N ILE A 110 -41.61 -33.47 4.15
CA ILE A 110 -42.29 -34.73 4.49
C ILE A 110 -41.48 -35.91 3.95
N SER A 111 -41.13 -35.87 2.66
CA SER A 111 -40.35 -36.93 2.03
C SER A 111 -38.84 -36.81 2.27
N GLY A 112 -38.37 -35.63 2.69
CA GLY A 112 -36.95 -35.31 2.83
C GLY A 112 -36.25 -35.08 1.49
N LYS A 113 -36.99 -34.93 0.39
CA LYS A 113 -36.43 -34.78 -0.95
C LYS A 113 -36.08 -33.31 -1.25
N LEU A 114 -34.80 -33.07 -1.52
CA LEU A 114 -34.27 -31.81 -2.06
C LEU A 114 -34.21 -31.91 -3.59
N SER A 115 -34.78 -30.92 -4.27
CA SER A 115 -34.78 -30.77 -5.72
C SER A 115 -34.26 -29.38 -6.07
N TYR A 116 -33.53 -29.23 -7.18
CA TYR A 116 -32.96 -27.96 -7.61
C TYR A 116 -32.73 -27.95 -9.12
N ASP A 117 -32.48 -26.77 -9.67
CA ASP A 117 -32.18 -26.59 -11.09
C ASP A 117 -30.92 -27.36 -11.51
N ASP A 118 -30.91 -27.92 -12.72
CA ASP A 118 -29.77 -28.67 -13.29
C ASP A 118 -28.47 -27.85 -13.29
N LYS A 119 -28.59 -26.52 -13.41
CA LYS A 119 -27.46 -25.58 -13.36
C LYS A 119 -26.71 -25.63 -12.02
N MET A 120 -27.34 -26.09 -10.93
CA MET A 120 -26.68 -26.30 -9.63
C MET A 120 -25.60 -27.37 -9.71
N LEU A 121 -25.81 -28.45 -10.46
CA LEU A 121 -24.81 -29.50 -10.63
C LEU A 121 -23.61 -28.97 -11.42
N SER A 122 -23.87 -28.17 -12.47
CA SER A 122 -22.81 -27.49 -13.21
C SER A 122 -22.01 -26.53 -12.32
N LEU A 123 -22.67 -25.79 -11.44
CA LEU A 123 -22.03 -24.87 -10.50
C LEU A 123 -21.12 -25.57 -9.49
N LEU A 124 -21.58 -26.71 -8.97
CA LEU A 124 -20.83 -27.53 -8.02
C LEU A 124 -19.79 -28.43 -8.70
N ASN A 125 -19.74 -28.43 -10.04
CA ASN A 125 -18.95 -29.32 -10.89
C ASN A 125 -19.18 -30.81 -10.57
N MET A 126 -20.45 -31.20 -10.46
CA MET A 126 -20.86 -32.54 -10.04
C MET A 126 -21.56 -33.30 -11.16
N ASP A 127 -21.37 -34.62 -11.12
CA ASP A 127 -22.18 -35.56 -11.90
C ASP A 127 -23.50 -35.82 -11.16
N GLU A 128 -24.56 -36.12 -11.92
CA GLU A 128 -25.91 -36.35 -11.37
C GLU A 128 -25.95 -37.51 -10.35
N ALA A 129 -25.05 -38.48 -10.48
CA ALA A 129 -24.95 -39.62 -9.57
C ALA A 129 -24.53 -39.24 -8.14
N ASP A 130 -23.80 -38.12 -7.98
CA ASP A 130 -23.30 -37.63 -6.69
C ASP A 130 -24.19 -36.51 -6.11
N ALA A 131 -25.29 -36.20 -6.78
CA ALA A 131 -26.20 -35.09 -6.47
C ALA A 131 -26.79 -35.21 -5.04
N PRO A 132 -26.70 -34.18 -4.20
CA PRO A 132 -27.36 -34.18 -2.89
C PRO A 132 -28.89 -34.19 -3.03
N HIS A 133 -29.53 -35.28 -2.62
CA HIS A 133 -30.99 -35.45 -2.74
C HIS A 133 -31.76 -35.15 -1.45
N ASN A 134 -31.07 -34.84 -0.36
CA ASN A 134 -31.67 -34.52 0.94
C ASN A 134 -30.78 -33.56 1.73
N LEU A 135 -31.31 -33.03 2.82
CA LEU A 135 -30.60 -32.07 3.68
C LEU A 135 -29.27 -32.63 4.23
N GLN A 136 -29.21 -33.90 4.60
CA GLN A 136 -28.00 -34.51 5.16
C GLN A 136 -26.87 -34.54 4.12
N SER A 137 -27.15 -35.04 2.91
CA SER A 137 -26.19 -35.04 1.80
C SER A 137 -25.76 -33.64 1.37
N TRP A 138 -26.61 -32.63 1.55
CA TRP A 138 -26.23 -31.23 1.33
C TRP A 138 -25.28 -30.72 2.41
N LEU A 139 -25.58 -30.98 3.69
CA LEU A 139 -24.78 -30.56 4.84
C LEU A 139 -23.38 -31.19 4.87
N GLU A 140 -23.23 -32.42 4.38
CA GLU A 140 -21.92 -33.08 4.22
C GLU A 140 -20.95 -32.30 3.32
N ARG A 141 -21.48 -31.40 2.49
CA ARG A 141 -20.71 -30.53 1.60
C ARG A 141 -20.57 -29.11 2.13
N VAL A 142 -21.33 -28.72 3.15
CA VAL A 142 -21.21 -27.40 3.76
C VAL A 142 -19.95 -27.38 4.62
N HIS A 143 -19.22 -26.27 4.63
CA HIS A 143 -18.03 -26.14 5.47
C HIS A 143 -18.38 -26.41 6.94
N PRO A 144 -17.58 -27.20 7.69
CA PRO A 144 -17.90 -27.58 9.07
C PRO A 144 -18.27 -26.41 9.98
N ASP A 145 -17.52 -25.31 9.91
CA ASP A 145 -17.79 -24.08 10.67
C ASP A 145 -19.12 -23.40 10.35
N ASP A 146 -19.65 -23.60 9.15
CA ASP A 146 -20.88 -22.94 8.67
C ASP A 146 -22.12 -23.78 9.01
N ILE A 147 -21.97 -25.08 9.33
CA ILE A 147 -23.09 -25.99 9.66
C ILE A 147 -23.91 -25.51 10.87
N PRO A 148 -23.32 -25.08 12.01
CA PRO A 148 -24.10 -24.61 13.15
C PRO A 148 -24.96 -23.40 12.82
N VAL A 149 -24.41 -22.47 12.04
CA VAL A 149 -25.12 -21.25 11.59
C VAL A 149 -26.21 -21.63 10.61
N PHE A 150 -25.89 -22.46 9.60
CA PHE A 150 -26.86 -22.99 8.64
C PHE A 150 -28.07 -23.60 9.36
N MET A 151 -27.82 -24.52 10.29
CA MET A 151 -28.88 -25.24 11.00
C MET A 151 -29.72 -24.32 11.87
N LYS A 152 -29.10 -23.33 12.52
CA LYS A 152 -29.82 -22.32 13.31
C LYS A 152 -30.78 -21.51 12.45
N HIS A 153 -30.31 -20.98 11.32
CA HIS A 153 -31.14 -20.19 10.40
C HIS A 153 -32.24 -21.04 9.78
N PHE A 154 -31.91 -22.26 9.38
CA PHE A 154 -32.86 -23.20 8.80
C PHE A 154 -33.96 -23.62 9.78
N GLN A 155 -33.63 -23.99 11.02
CA GLN A 155 -34.61 -24.35 12.06
C GLN A 155 -35.48 -23.15 12.48
N ALA A 156 -34.92 -21.95 12.55
CA ALA A 156 -35.68 -20.74 12.83
C ALA A 156 -36.75 -20.49 11.75
N ALA A 157 -36.41 -20.66 10.47
CA ALA A 157 -37.36 -20.52 9.37
C ALA A 157 -38.48 -21.59 9.44
N LEU A 158 -38.16 -22.84 9.79
CA LEU A 158 -39.15 -23.91 9.90
C LEU A 158 -40.16 -23.67 11.05
N SER A 159 -39.68 -23.16 12.17
CA SER A 159 -40.46 -22.95 13.41
C SER A 159 -41.24 -21.64 13.46
N ALA A 160 -40.96 -20.67 12.56
CA ALA A 160 -41.65 -19.39 12.53
C ALA A 160 -43.16 -19.54 12.22
N GLN A 161 -44.01 -19.02 13.12
CA GLN A 161 -45.45 -18.85 12.88
C GLN A 161 -45.70 -17.55 12.11
N GLY A 162 -45.42 -17.54 10.80
CA GLY A 162 -45.56 -16.33 9.97
C GLY A 162 -44.64 -16.35 8.74
N ASP A 163 -44.05 -15.19 8.43
CA ASP A 163 -43.07 -15.04 7.33
C ASP A 163 -41.77 -15.79 7.67
N SER A 164 -41.71 -17.04 7.25
CA SER A 164 -40.57 -17.93 7.40
C SER A 164 -39.58 -17.65 6.28
N HIS A 165 -38.58 -16.79 6.54
CA HIS A 165 -37.48 -16.56 5.61
C HIS A 165 -36.17 -17.12 6.17
N PHE A 166 -35.35 -17.71 5.32
CA PHE A 166 -33.92 -17.93 5.58
C PHE A 166 -33.15 -17.13 4.55
N ASP A 167 -32.07 -16.48 4.98
CA ASP A 167 -31.22 -15.67 4.11
C ASP A 167 -29.81 -15.61 4.71
N PHE A 168 -28.85 -16.34 4.10
CA PHE A 168 -27.47 -16.36 4.58
C PHE A 168 -26.50 -16.91 3.53
N ALA A 169 -25.23 -16.55 3.70
CA ALA A 169 -24.13 -17.08 2.92
C ALA A 169 -23.40 -18.21 3.66
N TYR A 170 -22.99 -19.25 2.94
CA TYR A 170 -22.20 -20.37 3.48
C TYR A 170 -21.24 -20.91 2.41
N ARG A 171 -20.20 -21.59 2.88
CA ARG A 171 -19.23 -22.26 2.03
C ARG A 171 -19.70 -23.67 1.69
N ILE A 172 -19.53 -24.06 0.43
CA ILE A 172 -19.82 -25.41 -0.08
C ILE A 172 -18.61 -26.00 -0.80
N ALA A 173 -18.37 -27.29 -0.60
CA ALA A 173 -17.28 -28.00 -1.26
C ALA A 173 -17.57 -28.15 -2.76
N GLN A 174 -16.60 -27.76 -3.58
CA GLN A 174 -16.56 -28.02 -5.01
C GLN A 174 -15.68 -29.26 -5.31
N ARG A 175 -15.81 -29.88 -6.48
CA ARG A 175 -15.09 -31.11 -6.89
C ARG A 175 -13.55 -31.02 -6.75
N SER A 176 -12.97 -29.82 -6.72
CA SER A 176 -11.53 -29.57 -6.63
C SER A 176 -10.96 -29.45 -5.20
N GLN A 177 -11.69 -29.87 -4.15
CA GLN A 177 -11.35 -29.61 -2.74
C GLN A 177 -11.25 -28.11 -2.37
N SER A 178 -11.76 -27.23 -3.23
CA SER A 178 -11.90 -25.80 -2.93
C SER A 178 -13.31 -25.49 -2.41
N TRP A 179 -13.42 -24.39 -1.67
CA TRP A 179 -14.68 -23.90 -1.12
C TRP A 179 -15.26 -22.80 -2.02
N GLY A 180 -16.46 -23.02 -2.53
CA GLY A 180 -17.28 -21.97 -3.14
C GLY A 180 -18.17 -21.30 -2.09
N TRP A 181 -18.59 -20.06 -2.34
CA TRP A 181 -19.55 -19.35 -1.51
C TRP A 181 -20.92 -19.28 -2.18
N LEU A 182 -21.93 -19.78 -1.48
CA LEU A 182 -23.33 -19.67 -1.88
C LEU A 182 -24.07 -18.73 -0.96
N HIS A 183 -24.96 -17.92 -1.53
CA HIS A 183 -25.95 -17.14 -0.81
C HIS A 183 -27.32 -17.72 -1.09
N SER A 184 -27.95 -18.32 -0.08
CA SER A 184 -29.25 -18.97 -0.21
C SER A 184 -30.32 -18.20 0.52
N SER A 185 -31.40 -17.89 -0.19
CA SER A 185 -32.57 -17.21 0.33
C SER A 185 -33.84 -17.99 0.01
N GLY A 186 -34.81 -18.04 0.92
CA GLY A 186 -36.10 -18.67 0.62
C GLY A 186 -37.00 -18.80 1.82
N ARG A 187 -38.08 -19.58 1.66
CA ARG A 187 -39.22 -19.59 2.57
C ARG A 187 -40.04 -20.88 2.58
N VAL A 188 -40.80 -21.09 3.66
CA VAL A 188 -41.78 -22.18 3.73
C VAL A 188 -43.08 -21.73 3.05
N ILE A 189 -43.51 -22.43 2.00
CA ILE A 189 -44.71 -22.09 1.23
C ILE A 189 -45.92 -22.98 1.52
N ARG A 190 -45.71 -24.10 2.23
CA ARG A 190 -46.79 -25.01 2.62
C ARG A 190 -46.59 -25.53 4.03
N ARG A 191 -47.68 -25.55 4.80
CA ARG A 191 -47.75 -26.12 6.15
C ARG A 191 -48.99 -27.00 6.27
N ASN A 192 -48.91 -28.02 7.11
CA ASN A 192 -50.04 -28.89 7.41
C ASN A 192 -51.02 -28.20 8.38
N ALA A 193 -52.16 -28.85 8.64
CA ALA A 193 -53.18 -28.33 9.56
C ALA A 193 -52.68 -28.12 11.01
N ALA A 194 -51.58 -28.76 11.41
CA ALA A 194 -50.93 -28.60 12.72
C ALA A 194 -49.83 -27.51 12.72
N GLY A 195 -49.65 -26.78 11.61
CA GLY A 195 -48.65 -25.70 11.47
C GLY A 195 -47.24 -26.18 11.15
N VAL A 196 -47.03 -27.48 10.92
CA VAL A 196 -45.71 -28.06 10.57
C VAL A 196 -45.40 -27.75 9.11
N ALA A 197 -44.17 -27.33 8.83
CA ALA A 197 -43.68 -27.05 7.48
C ALA A 197 -43.65 -28.31 6.61
N GLU A 198 -44.25 -28.25 5.41
CA GLU A 198 -44.30 -29.34 4.44
C GLU A 198 -43.40 -29.08 3.22
N LEU A 199 -43.33 -27.84 2.75
CA LEU A 199 -42.59 -27.47 1.54
C LEU A 199 -41.90 -26.13 1.73
N ALA A 200 -40.58 -26.12 1.53
CA ALA A 200 -39.77 -24.91 1.44
C ALA A 200 -39.23 -24.73 0.02
N VAL A 201 -39.14 -23.48 -0.43
CA VAL A 201 -38.57 -23.14 -1.74
C VAL A 201 -37.62 -21.96 -1.58
N GLY A 202 -36.62 -21.88 -2.44
CA GLY A 202 -35.62 -20.83 -2.37
C GLY A 202 -34.83 -20.65 -3.65
N THR A 203 -33.98 -19.64 -3.61
CA THR A 203 -33.01 -19.32 -4.63
C THR A 203 -31.61 -19.29 -4.03
N THR A 204 -30.63 -19.71 -4.81
CA THR A 204 -29.23 -19.71 -4.43
C THR A 204 -28.42 -18.93 -5.48
N LEU A 205 -27.55 -18.04 -5.01
CA LEU A 205 -26.61 -17.29 -5.84
C LEU A 205 -25.18 -17.69 -5.49
N ASP A 206 -24.35 -17.94 -6.50
CA ASP A 206 -22.91 -18.06 -6.30
C ASP A 206 -22.29 -16.67 -6.14
N ILE A 207 -21.72 -16.45 -4.95
CA ILE A 207 -21.05 -15.21 -4.57
C ILE A 207 -19.53 -15.42 -4.38
N THR A 208 -18.97 -16.52 -4.88
CA THR A 208 -17.55 -16.89 -4.75
C THR A 208 -16.64 -15.80 -5.30
N ALA A 209 -16.86 -15.36 -6.55
CA ALA A 209 -16.04 -14.33 -7.18
C ALA A 209 -16.06 -13.01 -6.38
N ARG A 210 -17.24 -12.62 -5.86
CA ARG A 210 -17.39 -11.44 -5.02
C ARG A 210 -16.61 -11.59 -3.71
N LYS A 211 -16.73 -12.73 -3.02
CA LYS A 211 -16.05 -12.98 -1.75
C LYS A 211 -14.53 -13.07 -1.88
N LEU A 212 -14.04 -13.65 -2.98
CA LEU A 212 -12.61 -13.67 -3.30
C LEU A 212 -12.10 -12.26 -3.54
N ALA A 213 -12.77 -11.44 -4.37
CA ALA A 213 -12.37 -10.06 -4.60
C ALA A 213 -12.39 -9.20 -3.33
N GLU A 214 -13.40 -9.36 -2.46
CA GLU A 214 -13.46 -8.71 -1.14
C GLU A 214 -12.25 -9.10 -0.26
N THR A 215 -11.86 -10.38 -0.30
CA THR A 215 -10.73 -10.91 0.49
C THR A 215 -9.39 -10.43 -0.05
N GLU A 216 -9.16 -10.53 -1.37
CA GLU A 216 -7.95 -10.05 -2.03
C GLU A 216 -7.73 -8.55 -1.80
N LEU A 217 -8.80 -7.76 -1.89
CA LEU A 217 -8.73 -6.32 -1.61
C LEU A 217 -8.34 -6.05 -0.15
N ARG A 218 -8.95 -6.79 0.79
CA ARG A 218 -8.63 -6.67 2.22
C ARG A 218 -7.17 -7.03 2.48
N GLU A 219 -6.70 -8.15 1.94
CA GLU A 219 -5.32 -8.62 2.09
C GLU A 219 -4.32 -7.66 1.44
N ALA A 220 -4.62 -7.13 0.26
CA ALA A 220 -3.79 -6.12 -0.41
C ALA A 220 -3.69 -4.84 0.43
N LYS A 221 -4.80 -4.38 1.03
CA LYS A 221 -4.82 -3.22 1.92
C LYS A 221 -4.00 -3.47 3.19
N GLU A 222 -4.22 -4.59 3.87
CA GLU A 222 -3.47 -4.97 5.08
C GLU A 222 -1.97 -5.08 4.79
N ARG A 223 -1.60 -5.68 3.65
CA ARG A 223 -0.20 -5.80 3.21
C ARG A 223 0.43 -4.44 2.91
N PHE A 224 -0.30 -3.55 2.24
CA PHE A 224 0.17 -2.19 1.99
C PHE A 224 0.41 -1.44 3.31
N GLU A 225 -0.56 -1.44 4.23
CA GLU A 225 -0.43 -0.78 5.52
C GLU A 225 0.75 -1.35 6.32
N LEU A 226 0.96 -2.66 6.30
CA LEU A 226 2.10 -3.30 6.95
C LEU A 226 3.43 -2.82 6.36
N ILE A 227 3.61 -2.88 5.03
CA ILE A 227 4.87 -2.49 4.38
C ILE A 227 5.14 -1.00 4.57
N PHE A 228 4.11 -0.17 4.37
CA PHE A 228 4.23 1.28 4.45
C PHE A 228 4.57 1.75 5.87
N ASN A 229 3.87 1.22 6.89
CA ASN A 229 4.06 1.61 8.29
C ASN A 229 5.27 0.95 8.96
N SER A 230 5.71 -0.23 8.51
CA SER A 230 6.92 -0.88 9.06
C SER A 230 8.23 -0.33 8.51
N SER A 231 8.18 0.56 7.50
CA SER A 231 9.39 1.20 6.98
C SER A 231 10.07 2.04 8.08
N PRO A 232 11.40 1.93 8.25
CA PRO A 232 12.12 2.75 9.21
C PRO A 232 12.21 4.21 8.77
N ASN A 233 12.16 4.46 7.46
CA ASN A 233 12.28 5.80 6.89
C ASN A 233 10.93 6.51 6.89
N VAL A 234 10.97 7.84 7.04
CA VAL A 234 9.79 8.70 6.89
C VAL A 234 9.28 8.57 5.46
N MET A 235 8.02 8.18 5.29
CA MET A 235 7.37 8.10 3.98
C MET A 235 6.11 8.94 3.94
N LEU A 236 5.94 9.68 2.84
CA LEU A 236 4.72 10.42 2.55
C LEU A 236 4.36 10.33 1.07
N ILE A 237 3.07 10.38 0.79
CA ILE A 237 2.51 10.46 -0.55
C ILE A 237 1.76 11.78 -0.65
N SER A 238 2.05 12.56 -1.68
CA SER A 238 1.37 13.83 -1.94
C SER A 238 0.89 13.92 -3.38
N ARG A 239 -0.22 14.63 -3.62
CA ARG A 239 -0.71 14.91 -4.97
C ARG A 239 0.18 15.94 -5.64
N LEU A 240 0.61 15.67 -6.87
CA LEU A 240 1.43 16.61 -7.64
C LEU A 240 0.70 17.94 -7.96
N PRO A 241 -0.61 17.97 -8.30
CA PRO A 241 -1.28 19.22 -8.69
C PRO A 241 -1.37 20.28 -7.59
N ASP A 242 -1.61 19.89 -6.34
CA ASP A 242 -1.84 20.82 -5.22
C ASP A 242 -0.88 20.61 -4.03
N GLY A 243 0.03 19.65 -4.13
CA GLY A 243 1.04 19.35 -3.10
C GLY A 243 0.46 18.79 -1.80
N ARG A 244 -0.84 18.42 -1.78
CA ARG A 244 -1.49 17.94 -0.57
C ARG A 244 -1.10 16.51 -0.26
N ILE A 245 -0.72 16.29 0.99
CA ILE A 245 -0.37 14.97 1.52
C ILE A 245 -1.64 14.14 1.61
N THR A 246 -1.61 12.94 1.04
CA THR A 246 -2.72 11.98 1.09
C THR A 246 -2.43 10.86 2.09
N HIS A 247 -1.16 10.45 2.22
CA HIS A 247 -0.75 9.37 3.10
C HIS A 247 0.60 9.68 3.76
N VAL A 248 0.75 9.23 5.00
CA VAL A 248 1.99 9.26 5.78
C VAL A 248 2.11 7.97 6.57
N ASN A 249 3.33 7.46 6.71
CA ASN A 249 3.57 6.26 7.49
C ASN A 249 3.77 6.55 8.98
N ASP A 250 3.96 5.51 9.79
CA ASP A 250 4.18 5.66 11.23
C ASP A 250 5.53 6.34 11.54
N ALA A 251 6.57 6.10 10.72
CA ALA A 251 7.85 6.79 10.85
C ALA A 251 7.71 8.31 10.69
N PHE A 252 6.91 8.79 9.73
CA PHE A 252 6.60 10.21 9.60
C PHE A 252 6.05 10.78 10.91
N THR A 253 5.10 10.10 11.55
CA THR A 253 4.48 10.60 12.78
C THR A 253 5.47 10.63 13.95
N ARG A 254 6.24 9.55 14.10
CA ARG A 254 7.25 9.40 15.14
C ARG A 254 8.37 10.42 15.01
N ASP A 255 8.87 10.63 13.80
CA ASP A 255 10.11 11.39 13.58
C ASP A 255 9.82 12.89 13.33
N SER A 256 8.68 13.24 12.71
CA SER A 256 8.31 14.65 12.49
C SER A 256 7.51 15.27 13.65
N GLY A 257 6.90 14.45 14.52
CA GLY A 257 6.01 14.88 15.60
C GLY A 257 4.61 15.33 15.16
N TYR A 258 4.30 15.31 13.85
CA TYR A 258 2.96 15.59 13.34
C TYR A 258 2.11 14.32 13.29
N SER A 259 0.87 14.40 13.76
CA SER A 259 -0.08 13.30 13.62
C SER A 259 -0.54 13.13 12.18
N LYS A 260 -1.01 11.92 11.82
CA LYS A 260 -1.61 11.66 10.49
C LYS A 260 -2.75 12.64 10.17
N ALA A 261 -3.57 12.99 11.16
CA ALA A 261 -4.70 13.90 11.00
C ALA A 261 -4.27 15.36 10.72
N GLU A 262 -3.13 15.81 11.28
CA GLU A 262 -2.56 17.13 10.99
C GLU A 262 -1.87 17.17 9.62
N ALA A 263 -1.29 16.03 9.21
CA ALA A 263 -0.51 15.95 7.98
C ALA A 263 -1.40 15.81 6.73
N ILE A 264 -2.41 14.93 6.78
CA ILE A 264 -3.28 14.66 5.63
C ILE A 264 -4.06 15.93 5.25
N GLY A 265 -4.04 16.25 3.96
CA GLY A 265 -4.65 17.45 3.41
C GLY A 265 -3.79 18.71 3.51
N ASN A 266 -2.71 18.71 4.30
CA ASN A 266 -1.74 19.82 4.36
C ASN A 266 -0.64 19.64 3.29
N THR A 267 0.24 20.62 3.15
CA THR A 267 1.40 20.56 2.25
C THR A 267 2.69 20.47 3.06
N THR A 268 3.77 19.96 2.47
CA THR A 268 5.08 19.90 3.16
C THR A 268 5.62 21.28 3.54
N LEU A 269 5.24 22.32 2.80
CA LEU A 269 5.50 23.73 3.16
C LEU A 269 4.63 24.20 4.33
N GLY A 270 3.34 23.87 4.32
CA GLY A 270 2.41 24.24 5.39
C GLY A 270 2.71 23.59 6.74
N LEU A 271 3.41 22.44 6.73
CA LEU A 271 3.93 21.76 7.91
C LEU A 271 5.35 22.19 8.30
N ASN A 272 5.93 23.17 7.60
CA ASN A 272 7.31 23.65 7.83
C ASN A 272 8.35 22.52 7.88
N LEU A 273 8.22 21.50 7.01
CA LEU A 273 9.16 20.37 6.97
C LEU A 273 10.49 20.71 6.29
N TRP A 274 10.58 21.89 5.67
CA TRP A 274 11.75 22.36 4.94
C TRP A 274 12.41 23.51 5.70
N THR A 275 13.68 23.34 6.07
CA THR A 275 14.47 24.43 6.68
C THR A 275 14.78 25.50 5.65
N THR A 276 15.15 25.08 4.44
CA THR A 276 15.44 26.00 3.33
C THR A 276 14.48 25.76 2.17
N ARG A 277 13.99 26.86 1.59
CA ARG A 277 13.17 26.79 0.37
C ARG A 277 13.97 26.30 -0.83
N ALA A 278 15.28 26.58 -0.84
CA ALA A 278 16.19 26.16 -1.90
C ALA A 278 16.23 24.64 -2.07
N ASP A 279 16.24 23.87 -0.99
CA ASP A 279 16.29 22.40 -1.08
C ASP A 279 15.00 21.82 -1.66
N ARG A 280 13.85 22.41 -1.35
CA ARG A 280 12.57 22.06 -1.99
C ARG A 280 12.58 22.36 -3.48
N GLU A 281 13.14 23.50 -3.87
CA GLU A 281 13.22 23.92 -5.27
C GLU A 281 14.14 22.98 -6.07
N LYS A 282 15.29 22.58 -5.51
CA LYS A 282 16.16 21.55 -6.10
C LYS A 282 15.42 20.23 -6.31
N MET A 283 14.70 19.75 -5.29
CA MET A 283 13.90 18.52 -5.39
C MET A 283 12.83 18.63 -6.48
N THR A 284 12.09 19.74 -6.49
CA THR A 284 11.01 19.98 -7.48
C THR A 284 11.58 20.03 -8.90
N GLN A 285 12.74 20.69 -9.08
CA GLN A 285 13.42 20.78 -10.38
C GLN A 285 13.89 19.40 -10.88
N GLN A 286 14.43 18.56 -10.00
CA GLN A 286 14.80 17.19 -10.37
C GLN A 286 13.56 16.38 -10.75
N LEU A 287 12.49 16.43 -9.95
CA LEU A 287 11.24 15.74 -10.27
C LEU A 287 10.65 16.17 -11.63
N GLN A 288 10.73 17.46 -11.98
CA GLN A 288 10.24 17.97 -13.26
C GLN A 288 11.09 17.52 -14.46
N THR A 289 12.41 17.37 -14.28
CA THR A 289 13.33 17.04 -15.38
C THR A 289 13.44 15.54 -15.63
N THR A 290 13.46 14.72 -14.58
CA THR A 290 13.73 13.26 -14.68
C THR A 290 12.58 12.39 -14.18
N GLY A 291 11.55 12.97 -13.56
CA GLY A 291 10.46 12.22 -12.90
C GLY A 291 10.84 11.59 -11.56
N SER A 292 12.11 11.71 -11.13
CA SER A 292 12.59 11.16 -9.85
C SER A 292 13.79 11.92 -9.30
N CYS A 293 13.91 11.94 -7.98
CA CYS A 293 15.02 12.50 -7.22
C CYS A 293 15.53 11.39 -6.29
N LYS A 294 16.83 11.19 -6.22
CA LYS A 294 17.43 10.14 -5.41
C LYS A 294 18.55 10.71 -4.55
N ASP A 295 18.54 10.33 -3.28
CA ASP A 295 19.58 10.63 -2.28
C ASP A 295 19.97 12.12 -2.23
N LEU A 296 18.98 13.01 -2.38
CA LEU A 296 19.21 14.45 -2.24
C LEU A 296 19.37 14.79 -0.76
N GLU A 297 20.55 15.25 -0.36
CA GLU A 297 20.77 15.81 0.97
C GLU A 297 19.96 17.10 1.15
N VAL A 298 19.07 17.11 2.15
CA VAL A 298 18.21 18.25 2.48
C VAL A 298 18.22 18.52 3.98
N GLU A 299 18.11 19.79 4.36
CA GLU A 299 17.83 20.14 5.75
C GLU A 299 16.32 20.13 6.01
N PHE A 300 15.91 19.30 6.96
CA PHE A 300 14.52 19.19 7.39
C PHE A 300 14.32 19.78 8.78
N GLN A 301 13.07 20.13 9.05
CA GLN A 301 12.63 20.62 10.35
C GLN A 301 11.42 19.80 10.79
N VAL A 302 11.34 19.54 12.10
CA VAL A 302 10.22 18.82 12.72
C VAL A 302 9.36 19.78 13.55
N LYS A 303 8.23 19.29 14.08
CA LYS A 303 7.19 20.13 14.72
C LYS A 303 7.68 20.99 15.88
N ASP A 304 8.65 20.50 16.66
CA ASP A 304 9.21 21.22 17.82
C ASP A 304 10.24 22.30 17.43
N GLY A 305 10.58 22.41 16.15
CA GLY A 305 11.57 23.35 15.64
C GLY A 305 13.00 22.81 15.52
N SER A 306 13.26 21.59 16.00
CA SER A 306 14.56 20.93 15.80
C SER A 306 14.81 20.63 14.32
N ARG A 307 16.10 20.62 13.97
CA ARG A 307 16.57 20.50 12.58
C ARG A 307 17.49 19.30 12.43
N GLY A 308 17.41 18.67 11.28
CA GLY A 308 18.25 17.53 10.90
C GLY A 308 18.65 17.57 9.43
N ILE A 309 19.57 16.68 9.08
CA ILE A 309 20.01 16.45 7.70
C ILE A 309 19.45 15.09 7.28
N GLY A 310 18.71 15.06 6.17
CA GLY A 310 18.13 13.84 5.64
C GLY A 310 18.46 13.60 4.18
N LEU A 311 18.48 12.32 3.78
CA LEU A 311 18.51 11.91 2.38
C LEU A 311 17.08 11.75 1.86
N LEU A 312 16.67 12.65 0.99
CA LEU A 312 15.36 12.65 0.36
C LEU A 312 15.43 11.94 -1.00
N SER A 313 14.58 10.93 -1.15
CA SER A 313 14.29 10.33 -2.45
C SER A 313 12.81 10.50 -2.76
N ALA A 314 12.48 10.86 -3.99
CA ALA A 314 11.11 11.07 -4.42
C ALA A 314 10.90 10.59 -5.86
N VAL A 315 9.71 10.07 -6.17
CA VAL A 315 9.35 9.63 -7.52
C VAL A 315 7.92 10.06 -7.84
N ILE A 316 7.71 10.49 -9.09
CA ILE A 316 6.36 10.74 -9.61
C ILE A 316 5.77 9.42 -10.09
N THR A 317 4.59 9.09 -9.59
CA THR A 317 3.79 7.93 -10.02
C THR A 317 2.35 8.33 -10.26
N ASN A 318 1.59 7.52 -10.98
CA ASN A 318 0.16 7.75 -11.21
C ASN A 318 -0.67 6.82 -10.31
N LEU A 319 -1.63 7.40 -9.60
CA LEU A 319 -2.65 6.68 -8.84
C LEU A 319 -4.01 7.20 -9.29
N ASP A 320 -4.86 6.31 -9.82
CA ASP A 320 -6.18 6.64 -10.39
C ASP A 320 -6.15 7.76 -11.44
N GLY A 321 -5.09 7.80 -12.27
CA GLY A 321 -4.89 8.83 -13.29
C GLY A 321 -4.45 10.19 -12.75
N ILE A 322 -4.26 10.34 -11.44
CA ILE A 322 -3.74 11.55 -10.80
C ILE A 322 -2.25 11.35 -10.47
N PRO A 323 -1.37 12.25 -10.91
CA PRO A 323 0.04 12.17 -10.57
C PRO A 323 0.25 12.47 -9.08
N HIS A 324 1.01 11.59 -8.43
CA HIS A 324 1.40 11.66 -7.03
C HIS A 324 2.92 11.62 -6.92
N ILE A 325 3.45 12.24 -5.87
CA ILE A 325 4.85 12.13 -5.47
C ILE A 325 4.89 11.20 -4.26
N VAL A 326 5.63 10.10 -4.39
CA VAL A 326 6.02 9.27 -3.24
C VAL A 326 7.38 9.74 -2.79
N SER A 327 7.50 10.18 -1.54
CA SER A 327 8.74 10.66 -0.96
C SER A 327 9.14 9.81 0.24
N THR A 328 10.42 9.52 0.34
CA THR A 328 11.05 8.88 1.50
C THR A 328 12.21 9.74 1.98
N LEU A 329 12.32 9.91 3.28
CA LEU A 329 13.39 10.66 3.94
C LEU A 329 14.07 9.74 4.96
N GLN A 330 15.38 9.58 4.81
CA GLN A 330 16.23 8.92 5.79
C GLN A 330 16.98 9.99 6.59
N ASP A 331 16.81 10.01 7.91
CA ASP A 331 17.61 10.87 8.78
C ASP A 331 19.06 10.36 8.84
N ILE A 332 20.01 11.24 8.51
CA ILE A 332 21.46 10.97 8.56
C ILE A 332 22.18 11.93 9.50
N THR A 333 21.47 12.63 10.38
CA THR A 333 22.01 13.63 11.30
C THR A 333 23.06 13.01 12.24
N GLU A 334 22.73 11.90 12.89
CA GLU A 334 23.67 11.19 13.77
C GLU A 334 24.86 10.64 12.99
N LYS A 335 24.62 10.12 11.80
CA LYS A 335 25.68 9.62 10.91
C LYS A 335 26.65 10.74 10.54
N LYS A 336 26.18 11.91 10.12
CA LYS A 336 27.03 13.07 9.79
C LYS A 336 27.81 13.58 11.01
N LYS A 337 27.18 13.58 12.20
CA LYS A 337 27.87 13.94 13.46
C LYS A 337 28.99 12.94 13.77
N PHE A 338 28.71 11.64 13.63
CA PHE A 338 29.70 10.59 13.83
C PHE A 338 30.85 10.67 12.82
N ASP A 339 30.54 10.81 11.53
CA ASP A 339 31.53 10.95 10.47
C ASP A 339 32.45 12.16 10.70
N SER A 340 31.87 13.28 11.16
CA SER A 340 32.63 14.50 11.51
C SER A 340 33.51 14.28 12.74
N LEU A 341 33.02 13.58 13.76
CA LEU A 341 33.79 13.25 14.96
C LEU A 341 34.96 12.32 14.63
N VAL A 342 34.72 11.27 13.84
CA VAL A 342 35.76 10.34 13.38
C VAL A 342 36.80 11.08 12.55
N TRP A 343 36.37 11.97 11.65
CA TRP A 343 37.29 12.77 10.85
C TRP A 343 38.14 13.70 11.72
N ASN A 344 37.54 14.38 12.70
CA ASN A 344 38.27 15.24 13.63
C ASN A 344 39.27 14.42 14.46
N GLN A 345 38.88 13.28 15.03
CA GLN A 345 39.79 12.42 15.81
C GLN A 345 40.92 11.84 14.96
N ALA A 346 40.66 11.54 13.69
CA ALA A 346 41.67 11.01 12.78
C ALA A 346 42.71 12.07 12.36
N ASN A 347 42.36 13.36 12.35
CA ASN A 347 43.18 14.43 11.77
C ASN A 347 43.65 15.50 12.77
N TYR A 348 43.04 15.61 13.95
CA TYR A 348 43.35 16.64 14.95
C TYR A 348 43.66 16.00 16.31
N ASP A 349 44.53 16.66 17.06
CA ASP A 349 44.85 16.33 18.45
C ASP A 349 43.66 16.71 19.35
N SER A 350 43.18 15.76 20.15
CA SER A 350 41.95 15.93 20.94
C SER A 350 42.08 16.96 22.05
N LEU A 351 43.31 17.24 22.51
CA LEU A 351 43.56 18.19 23.58
C LEU A 351 43.71 19.62 23.04
N THR A 352 44.59 19.82 22.06
CA THR A 352 44.94 21.17 21.56
C THR A 352 44.09 21.63 20.39
N GLY A 353 43.40 20.72 19.70
CA GLY A 353 42.66 21.02 18.48
C GLY A 353 43.55 21.31 17.27
N LEU A 354 44.87 21.18 17.39
CA LEU A 354 45.81 21.31 16.29
C LEU A 354 45.81 20.06 15.41
N PRO A 355 46.19 20.14 14.13
CA PRO A 355 46.55 19.00 13.31
C PRO A 355 47.41 17.97 14.06
N ASN A 356 47.04 16.70 13.98
CA ASN A 356 47.81 15.60 14.55
C ASN A 356 48.90 15.12 13.57
N ARG A 357 49.65 14.10 13.95
CA ARG A 357 50.71 13.51 13.12
C ARG A 357 50.28 13.12 11.70
N ARG A 358 49.04 12.64 11.53
CA ARG A 358 48.51 12.27 10.20
C ARG A 358 48.30 13.50 9.35
N MET A 359 47.54 14.49 9.86
CA MET A 359 47.23 15.72 9.14
C MET A 359 48.48 16.56 8.88
N PHE A 360 49.44 16.57 9.80
CA PHE A 360 50.77 17.16 9.59
C PHE A 360 51.47 16.55 8.36
N GLY A 361 51.55 15.23 8.27
CA GLY A 361 52.18 14.55 7.14
C GLY A 361 51.48 14.86 5.81
N ASP A 362 50.15 14.86 5.80
CA ASP A 362 49.36 15.21 4.62
C ASP A 362 49.61 16.67 4.17
N ARG A 363 49.68 17.62 5.13
CA ARG A 363 49.98 19.04 4.85
C ARG A 363 51.40 19.25 4.36
N LEU A 364 52.39 18.66 5.03
CA LEU A 364 53.80 18.76 4.64
C LEU A 364 54.01 18.21 3.23
N ALA A 365 53.44 17.04 2.91
CA ALA A 365 53.51 16.47 1.57
C ALA A 365 52.85 17.36 0.51
N GLN A 366 51.74 18.03 0.85
CA GLN A 366 51.07 18.96 -0.05
C GLN A 366 51.92 20.22 -0.29
N ASP A 367 52.49 20.80 0.76
CA ASP A 367 53.25 22.04 0.67
C ASP A 367 54.62 21.83 0.03
N LEU A 368 55.28 20.67 0.24
CA LEU A 368 56.49 20.29 -0.52
C LEU A 368 56.22 20.22 -2.02
N LYS A 369 55.08 19.65 -2.43
CA LYS A 369 54.67 19.61 -3.86
C LYS A 369 54.35 20.99 -4.42
N LYS A 370 53.90 21.95 -3.58
CA LYS A 370 53.68 23.34 -4.02
C LYS A 370 55.02 24.06 -4.15
N ALA A 371 55.86 24.00 -3.12
CA ALA A 371 57.19 24.58 -3.07
C ALA A 371 58.04 24.15 -4.26
N HIS A 372 58.09 22.84 -4.54
CA HIS A 372 58.80 22.30 -5.70
C HIS A 372 58.31 22.84 -7.05
N ARG A 373 57.00 23.04 -7.20
CA ARG A 373 56.41 23.55 -8.46
C ARG A 373 56.59 25.05 -8.64
N ALA A 374 56.62 25.79 -7.54
CA ALA A 374 56.72 27.25 -7.53
C ALA A 374 58.16 27.76 -7.36
N ASP A 375 59.14 26.85 -7.20
CA ASP A 375 60.53 27.17 -6.87
C ASP A 375 60.66 28.05 -5.62
N LEU A 376 59.85 27.73 -4.61
CA LEU A 376 59.82 28.42 -3.32
C LEU A 376 60.46 27.56 -2.23
N GLN A 377 60.95 28.22 -1.18
CA GLN A 377 61.47 27.54 0.00
C GLN A 377 60.35 27.22 1.00
N LEU A 378 60.60 26.22 1.84
CA LEU A 378 59.74 25.84 2.96
C LEU A 378 60.63 25.57 4.18
N ALA A 379 60.22 26.04 5.35
CA ALA A 379 60.89 25.72 6.61
C ALA A 379 60.01 24.81 7.47
N LEU A 380 60.61 23.76 8.01
CA LEU A 380 59.99 22.91 9.01
C LEU A 380 60.69 23.15 10.35
N LEU A 381 59.91 23.59 11.34
CA LEU A 381 60.35 23.78 12.71
C LEU A 381 59.79 22.63 13.55
N PHE A 382 60.67 21.96 14.28
CA PHE A 382 60.33 20.96 15.28
C PHE A 382 60.55 21.57 16.66
N ILE A 383 59.54 21.55 17.53
CA ILE A 383 59.50 22.27 18.79
C ILE A 383 59.20 21.27 19.89
N ASP A 384 60.00 21.28 20.95
CA ASP A 384 59.75 20.49 22.16
C ASP A 384 59.75 21.39 23.38
N LEU A 385 58.74 21.20 24.24
CA LEU A 385 58.61 21.97 25.47
C LEU A 385 59.56 21.41 26.54
N ASP A 386 60.55 22.22 26.89
CA ASP A 386 61.56 21.84 27.85
C ASP A 386 60.95 21.60 29.24
N HIS A 387 61.38 20.52 29.89
CA HIS A 387 60.96 20.16 31.26
C HIS A 387 59.44 19.95 31.44
N PHE A 388 58.67 19.74 30.36
CA PHE A 388 57.24 19.47 30.46
C PHE A 388 56.90 18.28 31.37
N LYS A 389 57.72 17.22 31.34
CA LYS A 389 57.55 16.07 32.23
C LYS A 389 57.59 16.44 33.72
N GLU A 390 58.46 17.37 34.11
CA GLU A 390 58.57 17.82 35.51
C GLU A 390 57.32 18.58 35.95
N VAL A 391 56.69 19.33 35.03
CA VAL A 391 55.40 19.98 35.28
C VAL A 391 54.31 18.94 35.54
N ASN A 392 54.21 17.89 34.71
CA ASN A 392 53.26 16.80 34.93
C ASN A 392 53.49 16.09 36.27
N ASP A 393 54.76 15.79 36.59
CA ASP A 393 55.12 15.07 37.81
C ASP A 393 54.87 15.91 39.08
N THR A 394 54.96 17.24 38.98
CA THR A 394 54.82 18.16 40.13
C THR A 394 53.40 18.70 40.31
N LEU A 395 52.75 19.11 39.21
CA LEU A 395 51.45 19.81 39.22
C LEU A 395 50.29 18.93 38.75
N GLY A 396 50.57 17.72 38.27
CA GLY A 396 49.59 16.77 37.77
C GLY A 396 49.26 16.95 36.28
N HIS A 397 48.67 15.90 35.70
CA HIS A 397 48.37 15.85 34.27
C HIS A 397 47.38 16.94 33.82
N ASP A 398 46.38 17.30 34.63
CA ASP A 398 45.42 18.34 34.27
C ASP A 398 46.10 19.71 34.05
N MET A 399 47.13 20.02 34.85
CA MET A 399 47.90 21.26 34.71
C MET A 399 48.82 21.20 33.49
N GLY A 400 49.42 20.03 33.22
CA GLY A 400 50.18 19.81 31.99
C GLY A 400 49.32 19.95 30.73
N ASP A 401 48.08 19.46 30.77
CA ASP A 401 47.13 19.59 29.67
C ASP A 401 46.78 21.06 29.39
N MET A 402 46.53 21.86 30.44
CA MET A 402 46.34 23.31 30.28
C MET A 402 47.58 24.01 29.73
N LEU A 403 48.78 23.59 30.15
CA LEU A 403 50.04 24.13 29.62
C LEU A 403 50.17 23.84 28.12
N LEU A 404 49.83 22.63 27.68
CA LEU A 404 49.87 22.25 26.26
C LEU A 404 48.86 23.04 25.42
N VAL A 405 47.66 23.28 25.94
CA VAL A 405 46.65 24.13 25.28
C VAL A 405 47.13 25.57 25.14
N GLU A 406 47.74 26.14 26.18
CA GLU A 406 48.27 27.49 26.14
C GLU A 406 49.52 27.59 25.23
N ALA A 407 50.38 26.58 25.22
CA ALA A 407 51.52 26.49 24.31
C ALA A 407 51.05 26.43 22.85
N ALA A 408 50.04 25.61 22.55
CA ALA A 408 49.42 25.55 21.22
C ALA A 408 48.92 26.93 20.78
N ARG A 409 48.15 27.61 21.65
CA ARG A 409 47.64 28.97 21.39
C ARG A 409 48.75 29.97 21.09
N ARG A 410 49.83 29.92 21.89
CA ARG A 410 51.01 30.78 21.72
C ARG A 410 51.71 30.52 20.39
N ILE A 411 51.97 29.26 20.04
CA ILE A 411 52.62 28.89 18.77
C ILE A 411 51.78 29.35 17.59
N THR A 412 50.46 29.10 17.61
CA THR A 412 49.55 29.55 16.55
C THR A 412 49.52 31.06 16.39
N SER A 413 49.69 31.83 17.48
CA SER A 413 49.73 33.30 17.40
C SER A 413 51.02 33.87 16.78
N CYS A 414 52.09 33.06 16.70
CA CYS A 414 53.37 33.48 16.13
C CYS A 414 53.46 33.32 14.60
N VAL A 415 52.49 32.63 13.99
CA VAL A 415 52.53 32.22 12.58
C VAL A 415 51.34 32.79 11.81
N ARG A 416 51.40 32.74 10.48
CA ARG A 416 50.32 33.22 9.61
C ARG A 416 49.22 32.16 9.50
N GLU A 417 48.03 32.57 9.06
CA GLU A 417 46.93 31.63 8.78
C GLU A 417 47.26 30.63 7.67
N SER A 418 48.18 30.98 6.77
CA SER A 418 48.70 30.09 5.73
C SER A 418 49.64 29.01 6.24
N ASP A 419 50.24 29.21 7.42
CA ASP A 419 51.22 28.31 8.01
C ASP A 419 50.51 27.19 8.80
N THR A 420 51.12 26.02 8.88
CA THR A 420 50.53 24.88 9.60
C THR A 420 51.23 24.68 10.93
N VAL A 421 50.48 24.74 12.03
CA VAL A 421 50.93 24.29 13.36
C VAL A 421 50.33 22.92 13.63
N ALA A 422 51.12 21.97 14.12
CA ALA A 422 50.65 20.64 14.47
C ALA A 422 51.25 20.17 15.81
N ARG A 423 50.58 19.22 16.47
CA ARG A 423 51.10 18.53 17.65
C ARG A 423 51.24 17.05 17.33
N LEU A 424 52.47 16.53 17.43
CA LEU A 424 52.76 15.15 17.01
C LEU A 424 52.54 14.13 18.14
N GLY A 425 52.50 14.60 19.38
CA GLY A 425 52.27 13.82 20.60
C GLY A 425 53.07 14.38 21.77
N GLY A 426 52.63 14.15 23.01
CA GLY A 426 53.36 14.62 24.20
C GLY A 426 53.56 16.15 24.21
N ASP A 427 54.80 16.57 24.34
CA ASP A 427 55.32 17.94 24.33
C ASP A 427 55.86 18.40 22.96
N GLU A 428 55.69 17.59 21.91
CA GLU A 428 56.22 17.85 20.57
C GLU A 428 55.21 18.58 19.67
N PHE A 429 55.61 19.77 19.21
CA PHE A 429 54.91 20.59 18.23
C PHE A 429 55.74 20.74 16.96
N THR A 430 55.09 21.00 15.84
CA THR A 430 55.76 21.32 14.58
C THR A 430 55.10 22.50 13.90
N VAL A 431 55.89 23.30 13.20
CA VAL A 431 55.41 24.41 12.37
C VAL A 431 55.94 24.25 10.96
N ILE A 432 55.06 24.35 9.97
CA ILE A 432 55.39 24.40 8.55
C ILE A 432 55.20 25.85 8.10
N LEU A 433 56.31 26.51 7.76
CA LEU A 433 56.30 27.82 7.13
C LEU A 433 56.44 27.62 5.61
N ALA A 434 55.34 27.77 4.89
CA ALA A 434 55.28 27.55 3.45
C ALA A 434 55.54 28.86 2.68
N GLU A 435 55.90 28.73 1.40
CA GLU A 435 56.00 29.85 0.46
C GLU A 435 56.98 30.95 0.93
N LEU A 436 58.17 30.53 1.37
CA LEU A 436 59.21 31.44 1.84
C LEU A 436 59.99 32.03 0.66
N GLU A 437 60.05 33.36 0.62
CA GLU A 437 60.89 34.13 -0.31
C GLU A 437 62.29 34.43 0.27
N GLU A 438 62.39 34.57 1.61
CA GLU A 438 63.63 34.90 2.32
C GLU A 438 63.76 34.13 3.65
N THR A 439 64.97 33.66 3.95
CA THR A 439 65.31 32.92 5.18
C THR A 439 65.25 33.76 6.47
N LEU A 440 65.45 35.08 6.38
CA LEU A 440 65.29 36.02 7.51
C LEU A 440 63.91 35.97 8.15
N SER A 441 62.89 35.54 7.39
CA SER A 441 61.53 35.38 7.92
C SER A 441 61.41 34.22 8.91
N VAL A 442 62.24 33.17 8.75
CA VAL A 442 62.25 31.97 9.62
C VAL A 442 62.88 32.29 10.96
N GLU A 443 64.03 32.99 10.96
CA GLU A 443 64.72 33.41 12.18
C GLU A 443 63.81 34.26 13.06
N ARG A 444 63.11 35.24 12.45
CA ARG A 444 62.17 36.10 13.18
C ARG A 444 61.03 35.31 13.83
N VAL A 445 60.50 34.28 13.16
CA VAL A 445 59.45 33.43 13.72
C VAL A 445 60.01 32.56 14.85
N ALA A 446 61.18 31.97 14.68
CA ALA A 446 61.84 31.15 15.69
C ALA A 446 62.19 31.94 16.96
N GLU A 447 62.74 33.14 16.82
CA GLU A 447 63.02 34.05 17.94
C GLU A 447 61.75 34.43 18.69
N ASN A 448 60.68 34.79 17.95
CA ASN A 448 59.40 35.14 18.54
C ASN A 448 58.77 33.95 19.29
N LEU A 449 58.86 32.74 18.72
CA LEU A 449 58.42 31.50 19.37
C LEU A 449 59.15 31.28 20.70
N ILE A 450 60.48 31.37 20.71
CA ILE A 450 61.28 31.22 21.95
C ILE A 450 60.86 32.25 23.01
N GLN A 451 60.73 33.53 22.63
CA GLN A 451 60.35 34.59 23.56
C GLN A 451 58.95 34.37 24.16
N ILE A 452 57.95 34.07 23.32
CA ILE A 452 56.57 33.87 23.76
C ILE A 452 56.42 32.58 24.59
N LEU A 453 57.13 31.51 24.23
CA LEU A 453 57.06 30.25 24.96
C LEU A 453 57.74 30.30 26.33
N THR A 454 58.63 31.26 26.58
CA THR A 454 59.26 31.48 27.89
C THR A 454 58.39 32.32 28.85
N LEU A 455 57.33 32.97 28.35
CA LEU A 455 56.43 33.74 29.21
C LEU A 455 55.75 32.82 30.26
N PRO A 456 55.44 33.32 31.46
CA PRO A 456 54.83 32.50 32.51
C PRO A 456 53.50 31.89 32.05
N TYR A 457 53.25 30.61 32.37
CA TYR A 457 51.99 29.91 32.06
C TYR A 457 51.04 29.99 33.25
N PRO A 458 49.92 30.74 33.16
CA PRO A 458 48.92 30.75 34.21
C PRO A 458 48.12 29.44 34.19
N LEU A 459 48.37 28.55 35.14
CA LEU A 459 47.74 27.23 35.25
C LEU A 459 46.78 27.23 36.45
N GLY A 460 45.67 27.97 36.33
CA GLY A 460 44.71 28.14 37.42
C GLY A 460 45.27 29.01 38.55
N SER A 461 45.57 28.42 39.71
CA SER A 461 46.18 29.11 40.85
C SER A 461 47.71 29.09 40.84
N GLU A 462 48.32 28.24 40.00
CA GLU A 462 49.76 28.07 39.91
C GLU A 462 50.32 28.76 38.65
N VAL A 463 51.63 29.03 38.66
CA VAL A 463 52.34 29.56 37.49
C VAL A 463 53.52 28.67 37.17
N ALA A 464 53.56 28.14 35.95
CA ALA A 464 54.68 27.34 35.46
C ALA A 464 55.62 28.16 34.57
N TYR A 465 56.90 27.84 34.63
CA TYR A 465 57.94 28.42 33.80
C TYR A 465 58.62 27.29 33.03
N ILE A 466 58.40 27.27 31.73
CA ILE A 466 59.04 26.33 30.80
C ILE A 466 59.65 27.12 29.65
N SER A 467 60.57 26.50 28.93
CA SER A 467 61.10 27.00 27.66
C SER A 467 60.79 26.04 26.54
N ALA A 468 61.29 26.32 25.33
CA ALA A 468 61.22 25.38 24.23
C ALA A 468 62.58 25.25 23.53
N SER A 469 62.84 24.04 23.03
CA SER A 469 63.96 23.74 22.15
C SER A 469 63.42 23.56 20.74
N ILE A 470 63.98 24.29 19.77
CA ILE A 470 63.52 24.29 18.38
C ILE A 470 64.61 23.77 17.46
N GLY A 471 64.27 22.88 16.54
CA GLY A 471 65.09 22.45 15.41
C GLY A 471 64.49 22.95 14.11
N ILE A 472 65.32 23.49 13.22
CA ILE A 472 64.87 24.10 11.96
C ILE A 472 65.55 23.37 10.79
N THR A 473 64.77 23.01 9.79
CA THR A 473 65.29 22.53 8.50
C THR A 473 64.62 23.26 7.34
N LEU A 474 65.34 23.39 6.23
CA LEU A 474 64.92 24.11 5.04
C LEU A 474 64.83 23.16 3.83
N TYR A 475 63.70 23.23 3.12
CA TYR A 475 63.57 22.68 1.78
C TYR A 475 63.87 23.78 0.75
N PRO A 476 64.64 23.49 -0.31
CA PRO A 476 65.28 22.20 -0.63
C PRO A 476 66.70 22.02 -0.05
N ASP A 477 67.23 23.02 0.65
CA ASP A 477 68.66 23.14 0.98
C ASP A 477 69.18 22.01 1.89
N ASP A 478 68.40 21.61 2.90
CA ASP A 478 68.79 20.58 3.88
C ASP A 478 68.31 19.18 3.49
N ALA A 479 67.17 19.09 2.79
CA ALA A 479 66.60 17.84 2.30
C ALA A 479 65.53 18.10 1.23
N THR A 480 65.32 17.10 0.36
CA THR A 480 64.29 17.14 -0.70
C THR A 480 63.12 16.18 -0.49
N ASP A 481 63.27 15.21 0.43
CA ASP A 481 62.21 14.27 0.81
C ASP A 481 61.63 14.60 2.19
N MET A 482 60.35 14.28 2.37
CA MET A 482 59.62 14.52 3.62
C MET A 482 60.27 13.81 4.82
N LYS A 483 60.74 12.58 4.63
CA LYS A 483 61.29 11.78 5.73
C LYS A 483 62.58 12.41 6.26
N ASP A 484 63.44 12.84 5.34
CA ASP A 484 64.74 13.43 5.67
C ASP A 484 64.56 14.82 6.32
N LEU A 485 63.60 15.63 5.87
CA LEU A 485 63.26 16.90 6.53
C LEU A 485 62.84 16.68 7.99
N ILE A 486 61.91 15.75 8.25
CA ILE A 486 61.45 15.49 9.61
C ILE A 486 62.62 15.01 10.49
N GLN A 487 63.46 14.11 9.97
CA GLN A 487 64.62 13.59 10.70
C GLN A 487 65.66 14.68 10.99
N ASN A 488 65.96 15.54 10.02
CA ASN A 488 66.90 16.64 10.17
C ASN A 488 66.41 17.68 11.17
N ALA A 489 65.11 17.99 11.17
CA ALA A 489 64.50 18.91 12.11
C ALA A 489 64.55 18.38 13.56
N ASP A 490 64.24 17.09 13.75
CA ASP A 490 64.32 16.41 15.05
C ASP A 490 65.76 16.41 15.60
N GLN A 491 66.74 16.11 14.74
CA GLN A 491 68.15 16.15 15.10
C GLN A 491 68.61 17.55 15.50
N ALA A 492 68.23 18.59 14.75
CA ALA A 492 68.52 19.98 15.09
C ALA A 492 67.88 20.40 16.42
N MET A 493 66.68 19.91 16.71
CA MET A 493 66.01 20.16 17.99
C MET A 493 66.75 19.48 19.14
N TYR A 494 67.21 18.24 18.95
CA TYR A 494 68.01 17.52 19.95
C TYR A 494 69.32 18.25 20.27
N VAL A 495 69.96 18.84 19.26
CA VAL A 495 71.12 19.75 19.42
C VAL A 495 70.74 20.94 20.30
N SER A 496 69.62 21.62 20.03
CA SER A 496 69.12 22.72 20.89
C SER A 496 68.95 22.30 22.35
N LYS A 497 68.45 21.08 22.62
CA LYS A 497 68.34 20.55 23.99
C LYS A 497 69.70 20.38 24.66
N HIS A 498 70.70 19.87 23.93
CA HIS A 498 72.04 19.60 24.48
C HIS A 498 72.84 20.87 24.74
N PHE A 499 72.65 21.89 23.92
CA PHE A 499 73.35 23.16 24.06
C PHE A 499 72.78 24.09 25.14
N GLY A 500 71.89 23.59 25.99
CA GLY A 500 71.37 24.34 27.15
C GLY A 500 69.95 24.85 26.99
N ARG A 501 69.16 24.27 26.06
CA ARG A 501 67.72 24.53 25.89
C ARG A 501 67.39 26.00 25.56
N ASN A 502 66.10 26.33 25.53
CA ASN A 502 65.59 27.68 25.30
C ASN A 502 66.20 28.39 24.08
N ARG A 503 66.27 27.68 22.95
CA ARG A 503 66.92 28.16 21.72
C ARG A 503 66.42 27.40 20.51
N TYR A 504 66.72 27.93 19.34
CA TYR A 504 66.62 27.21 18.08
C TYR A 504 68.00 26.87 17.53
N SER A 505 68.06 25.80 16.73
CA SER A 505 69.25 25.43 15.95
C SER A 505 68.82 25.03 14.55
N TYR A 506 69.58 25.46 13.55
CA TYR A 506 69.44 24.94 12.19
C TYR A 506 70.09 23.56 12.08
N PHE A 507 69.52 22.71 11.24
CA PHE A 507 70.19 21.50 10.82
C PHE A 507 71.49 21.87 10.12
N THR A 508 72.56 21.14 10.43
CA THR A 508 73.81 21.22 9.67
C THR A 508 74.35 19.81 9.46
N PRO A 509 74.89 19.46 8.27
CA PRO A 509 75.42 18.12 8.01
C PRO A 509 76.53 17.67 8.99
N ALA A 510 77.18 18.62 9.67
CA ALA A 510 78.20 18.35 10.70
C ALA A 510 77.63 17.94 12.07
N THR A 511 76.30 17.95 12.25
CA THR A 511 75.61 17.54 13.49
C THR A 511 75.19 16.06 13.49
N GLN A 512 75.57 15.28 12.46
CA GLN A 512 75.45 13.81 12.38
C GLN A 512 76.43 13.05 13.27
#